data_AF-A0A5A9GFT5-F1
#
_entry.id   AF-A0A5A9GFT5-F1
#
_cell.length_a   1.000
_cell.length_b   1.000
_cell.length_c   1.000
_cell.angle_alpha   90.00
_cell.angle_beta   90.00
_cell.angle_gamma   90.00
#
_symmetry.space_group_name_H-M   'P 1'
#
loop_
_entity.id
_entity.type
_entity.pdbx_description
1 polymer ?
#
loop_
_entity_poly.entity_id
_entity_poly.type
_entity_poly.pdbx_seq_one_letter_code
_entity_poly.pdbx_strand_id
1 'polypeptide(L)'
;MDLRARLQRYGIDDRVALSMVDAIRSQATGQPVPAGRARYTRGLIETALSTPDKPRAVDHETIHALRDLGAFTPAEWNAVRTAAMQLKGGAMSAIMWSPLIHNMVEWGRALPVMPGKVLTLKVYFEGNAAKRDPAFMERAIDAGLVPIGGHRGATDDLLGIGGANSLEPCRGLIATGLRKGIGTMSPGAGRKVAEAIDRFGDFWHGTLLWDRIGDLQMGLYKNVREDLIRRRVDEVTASRIAAHFANRYAGALPKEAMGETATRIANLAMFSRTFTIGNLGVMKDMLTGLPSEVRSQIARDAGELRAKAAVSLTWKKAPHAFLIDVGMMYAANSLLQSGLNVMMRDGSLDKEAAGYVERFQRLLQHVGNDPFSALNPFHLLESLTPNSGNEPGKEGRIFWGLDARGTGIYLRNPAGKIGEEFQGYLPRPLDMLKAKLSTIARPSLEVLSNDHGFRRPVYNAEDTTPAGMARAAGNIVTHFMQAQFPTGTFETLRDVLTGSGDQRVARLKLAGELTGFTFSQGAPGGPKRGALLAAERRHETEVKLGMPEVNKLLKDADSARRDGRTEEANELRSQARRMMRDMKIPPDEQKWRLRSAANPGKVSPERVKEFRQIATPEERERFDRLRKVQP
;
A
#
# COMPACT_ATOMS: atom_id res chain seq x y z
N MET A 1 10.05 -20.05 -35.05
CA MET A 1 9.90 -18.80 -35.84
C MET A 1 10.42 -17.65 -35.00
N ASP A 2 11.32 -16.81 -35.56
CA ASP A 2 11.99 -15.71 -34.85
C ASP A 2 10.99 -14.77 -34.16
N LEU A 3 11.24 -14.35 -32.92
CA LEU A 3 10.34 -13.49 -32.13
C LEU A 3 10.12 -12.15 -32.83
N ARG A 4 11.15 -11.61 -33.48
CA ARG A 4 11.07 -10.41 -34.32
C ARG A 4 10.10 -10.62 -35.49
N ALA A 5 10.16 -11.77 -36.18
CA ALA A 5 9.21 -12.11 -37.24
C ALA A 5 7.77 -12.39 -36.74
N ARG A 6 7.58 -12.66 -35.44
CA ARG A 6 6.24 -12.74 -34.81
C ARG A 6 5.69 -11.36 -34.48
N LEU A 7 6.49 -10.48 -33.90
CA LEU A 7 6.09 -9.10 -33.60
C LEU A 7 5.75 -8.31 -34.88
N GLN A 8 6.58 -8.45 -35.92
CA GLN A 8 6.33 -7.80 -37.22
C GLN A 8 5.02 -8.24 -37.88
N ARG A 9 4.60 -9.49 -37.68
CA ARG A 9 3.30 -9.98 -38.19
C ARG A 9 2.09 -9.34 -37.52
N TYR A 10 2.27 -8.79 -36.32
CA TYR A 10 1.24 -8.05 -35.60
C TYR A 10 1.36 -6.53 -35.80
N GLY A 11 2.10 -6.08 -36.81
CA GLY A 11 2.30 -4.66 -37.10
C GLY A 11 3.23 -3.96 -36.11
N ILE A 12 4.01 -4.72 -35.34
CA ILE A 12 5.02 -4.20 -34.41
C ILE A 12 6.38 -4.31 -35.10
N ASP A 13 6.68 -3.30 -35.89
CA ASP A 13 7.91 -3.11 -36.65
C ASP A 13 8.82 -2.03 -36.06
N ASP A 14 8.37 -1.41 -34.97
CA ASP A 14 9.08 -0.37 -34.26
C ASP A 14 10.44 -0.90 -33.74
N ARG A 15 11.49 -0.08 -33.95
CA ARG A 15 12.87 -0.44 -33.58
C ARG A 15 13.01 -0.77 -32.09
N VAL A 16 12.14 -0.23 -31.23
CA VAL A 16 12.13 -0.45 -29.79
C VAL A 16 11.67 -1.87 -29.46
N ALA A 17 10.46 -2.27 -29.86
CA ALA A 17 9.97 -3.62 -29.61
C ALA A 17 10.86 -4.69 -30.26
N LEU A 18 11.38 -4.44 -31.46
CA LEU A 18 12.27 -5.37 -32.16
C LEU A 18 13.67 -5.50 -31.53
N SER A 19 14.05 -4.59 -30.64
CA SER A 19 15.31 -4.65 -29.89
C SER A 19 15.17 -5.34 -28.54
N MET A 20 13.98 -5.29 -27.92
CA MET A 20 13.66 -6.04 -26.71
C MET A 20 13.74 -7.56 -26.98
N VAL A 21 13.45 -7.98 -28.22
CA VAL A 21 13.66 -9.35 -28.69
C VAL A 21 15.08 -9.85 -28.46
N ASP A 22 16.08 -9.03 -28.76
CA ASP A 22 17.49 -9.41 -28.63
C ASP A 22 17.90 -9.54 -27.14
N ALA A 23 17.36 -8.66 -26.28
CA ALA A 23 17.58 -8.72 -24.83
C ALA A 23 16.90 -9.95 -24.21
N ILE A 24 15.64 -10.23 -24.59
CA ILE A 24 14.90 -11.42 -24.17
C ILE A 24 15.60 -12.69 -24.64
N ARG A 25 16.09 -12.72 -25.88
CA ARG A 25 16.85 -13.85 -26.43
C ARG A 25 18.16 -14.06 -25.69
N SER A 26 18.94 -13.00 -25.45
CA SER A 26 20.18 -13.05 -24.68
C SER A 26 19.96 -13.62 -23.28
N GLN A 27 18.89 -13.18 -22.60
CA GLN A 27 18.54 -13.67 -21.28
C GLN A 27 18.00 -15.12 -21.30
N ALA A 28 17.26 -15.50 -22.33
CA ALA A 28 16.73 -16.85 -22.50
C ALA A 28 17.79 -17.88 -22.91
N THR A 29 18.82 -17.49 -23.66
CA THR A 29 19.85 -18.40 -24.20
C THR A 29 21.23 -18.27 -23.53
N GLY A 30 21.43 -17.25 -22.67
CA GLY A 30 22.72 -16.97 -22.03
C GLY A 30 23.78 -16.38 -22.97
N GLN A 31 23.44 -16.10 -24.23
CA GLN A 31 24.37 -15.54 -25.20
C GLN A 31 24.54 -14.02 -24.98
N PRO A 32 25.77 -13.49 -24.89
CA PRO A 32 25.99 -12.07 -24.64
C PRO A 32 25.54 -11.19 -25.81
N VAL A 33 24.95 -10.03 -25.50
CA VAL A 33 24.60 -9.01 -26.50
C VAL A 33 25.90 -8.37 -27.02
N PRO A 34 26.10 -8.22 -28.35
CA PRO A 34 27.30 -7.62 -28.91
C PRO A 34 27.62 -6.23 -28.32
N ALA A 35 28.89 -6.00 -27.95
CA ALA A 35 29.35 -4.88 -27.12
C ALA A 35 28.99 -3.47 -27.63
N GLY A 36 28.77 -3.29 -28.94
CA GLY A 36 28.32 -2.01 -29.51
C GLY A 36 26.87 -1.62 -29.17
N ARG A 37 26.03 -2.56 -28.71
CA ARG A 37 24.59 -2.35 -28.50
C ARG A 37 24.17 -2.03 -27.05
N ALA A 38 25.07 -2.07 -26.08
CA ALA A 38 24.79 -1.54 -24.73
C ALA A 38 24.56 -0.01 -24.74
N ARG A 39 25.21 0.70 -25.68
CA ARG A 39 24.95 2.11 -26.01
C ARG A 39 23.57 2.31 -26.65
N TYR A 40 23.11 1.30 -27.39
CA TYR A 40 21.82 1.27 -28.10
C TYR A 40 20.65 1.05 -27.14
N THR A 41 20.80 0.26 -26.06
CA THR A 41 19.79 0.14 -24.99
C THR A 41 19.52 1.46 -24.26
N ARG A 42 20.54 2.33 -24.13
CA ARG A 42 20.37 3.71 -23.65
C ARG A 42 19.67 4.59 -24.70
N GLY A 43 20.02 4.45 -25.98
CA GLY A 43 19.32 5.10 -27.09
C GLY A 43 17.86 4.64 -27.26
N LEU A 44 17.52 3.42 -26.82
CA LEU A 44 16.16 2.87 -26.83
C LEU A 44 15.27 3.48 -25.75
N ILE A 45 15.84 3.76 -24.58
CA ILE A 45 15.18 4.56 -23.54
C ILE A 45 14.99 5.99 -24.07
N GLU A 46 16.02 6.59 -24.66
CA GLU A 46 15.90 7.94 -25.26
C GLU A 46 14.88 8.01 -26.41
N THR A 47 14.79 6.99 -27.25
CA THR A 47 13.87 6.93 -28.40
C THR A 47 12.43 6.60 -27.98
N ALA A 48 12.22 5.68 -27.05
CA ALA A 48 10.89 5.40 -26.47
C ALA A 48 10.32 6.63 -25.74
N LEU A 49 11.21 7.44 -25.15
CA LEU A 49 10.84 8.70 -24.48
C LEU A 49 10.63 9.86 -25.48
N SER A 50 11.13 9.77 -26.72
CA SER A 50 11.00 10.81 -27.75
C SER A 50 9.90 10.58 -28.80
N THR A 51 9.16 9.46 -28.73
CA THR A 51 8.06 9.18 -29.67
C THR A 51 6.82 10.01 -29.34
N PRO A 52 6.15 10.63 -30.34
CA PRO A 52 4.95 11.46 -30.12
C PRO A 52 3.73 10.71 -29.56
N ASP A 53 3.61 9.40 -29.84
CA ASP A 53 2.45 8.57 -29.51
C ASP A 53 2.80 7.49 -28.48
N LYS A 54 3.03 7.93 -27.24
CA LYS A 54 3.49 7.14 -26.08
C LYS A 54 2.59 5.94 -25.68
N PRO A 55 1.24 5.95 -25.85
CA PRO A 55 0.39 4.82 -25.48
C PRO A 55 0.71 3.50 -26.19
N ARG A 56 1.41 3.53 -27.34
CA ARG A 56 1.80 2.33 -28.08
C ARG A 56 3.20 1.79 -27.71
N ALA A 57 3.99 2.53 -26.94
CA ALA A 57 5.40 2.23 -26.69
C ALA A 57 5.65 1.24 -25.52
N VAL A 58 4.78 0.24 -25.38
CA VAL A 58 4.78 -0.85 -24.37
C VAL A 58 3.96 -0.55 -23.10
N ASP A 59 2.64 -0.72 -23.22
CA ASP A 59 1.72 -0.83 -22.07
C ASP A 59 1.76 -2.24 -21.45
N HIS A 60 1.49 -2.36 -20.15
CA HIS A 60 1.31 -3.63 -19.43
C HIS A 60 0.19 -4.47 -20.03
N GLU A 61 -0.90 -3.83 -20.46
CA GLU A 61 -2.00 -4.51 -21.17
C GLU A 61 -1.59 -4.92 -22.58
N THR A 62 -0.72 -4.16 -23.24
CA THR A 62 -0.15 -4.50 -24.55
C THR A 62 0.76 -5.72 -24.45
N ILE A 63 1.57 -5.84 -23.39
CA ILE A 63 2.39 -7.04 -23.14
C ILE A 63 1.51 -8.29 -22.94
N HIS A 64 0.38 -8.17 -22.22
CA HIS A 64 -0.57 -9.27 -22.02
C HIS A 64 -1.36 -9.60 -23.29
N ALA A 65 -1.81 -8.61 -24.05
CA ALA A 65 -2.42 -8.80 -25.35
C ALA A 65 -1.44 -9.49 -26.33
N LEU A 66 -0.16 -9.11 -26.31
CA LEU A 66 0.88 -9.75 -27.12
C LEU A 66 1.14 -11.20 -26.69
N ARG A 67 1.06 -11.52 -25.40
CA ARG A 67 1.07 -12.91 -24.93
C ARG A 67 -0.13 -13.68 -25.48
N ASP A 68 -1.32 -13.12 -25.37
CA ASP A 68 -2.57 -13.80 -25.77
C ASP A 68 -2.69 -13.96 -27.29
N LEU A 69 -2.02 -13.08 -28.04
CA LEU A 69 -1.81 -13.19 -29.49
C LEU A 69 -0.63 -14.12 -29.84
N GLY A 70 0.00 -14.80 -28.89
CA GLY A 70 1.09 -15.76 -29.13
C GLY A 70 2.40 -15.11 -29.59
N ALA A 71 2.56 -13.80 -29.40
CA ALA A 71 3.78 -13.10 -29.76
C ALA A 71 4.99 -13.64 -28.96
N PHE A 72 4.79 -14.01 -27.68
CA PHE A 72 5.80 -14.65 -26.85
C PHE A 72 5.65 -16.17 -26.86
N THR A 73 6.76 -16.90 -27.00
CA THR A 73 6.79 -18.31 -26.59
C THR A 73 6.64 -18.41 -25.06
N PRO A 74 6.26 -19.58 -24.54
CA PRO A 74 6.29 -19.84 -23.10
C PRO A 74 7.66 -19.54 -22.45
N ALA A 75 8.76 -19.79 -23.16
CA ALA A 75 10.12 -19.52 -22.67
C ALA A 75 10.41 -18.00 -22.57
N GLU A 76 10.06 -17.23 -23.60
CA GLU A 76 10.26 -15.77 -23.62
C GLU A 76 9.37 -15.07 -22.59
N TRP A 77 8.12 -15.51 -22.44
CA TRP A 77 7.23 -15.02 -21.39
C TRP A 77 7.77 -15.33 -19.99
N ASN A 78 8.31 -16.54 -19.80
CA ASN A 78 8.96 -16.91 -18.54
C ASN A 78 10.18 -16.05 -18.24
N ALA A 79 10.97 -15.64 -19.25
CA ALA A 79 12.11 -14.74 -19.06
C ALA A 79 11.67 -13.35 -18.60
N VAL A 80 10.69 -12.73 -19.28
CA VAL A 80 10.12 -11.42 -18.91
C VAL A 80 9.53 -11.46 -17.50
N ARG A 81 8.76 -12.51 -17.20
CA ARG A 81 8.20 -12.74 -15.87
C ARG A 81 9.30 -12.85 -14.81
N THR A 82 10.34 -13.63 -15.07
CA THR A 82 11.45 -13.82 -14.13
C THR A 82 12.16 -12.51 -13.85
N ALA A 83 12.40 -11.68 -14.88
CA ALA A 83 13.01 -10.36 -14.73
C ALA A 83 12.12 -9.41 -13.88
N ALA A 84 10.81 -9.36 -14.14
CA ALA A 84 9.88 -8.55 -13.36
C ALA A 84 9.82 -8.99 -11.88
N MET A 85 9.84 -10.31 -11.64
CA MET A 85 9.84 -10.88 -10.30
C MET A 85 11.16 -10.64 -9.55
N GLN A 86 12.30 -10.67 -10.24
CA GLN A 86 13.59 -10.28 -9.66
C GLN A 86 13.65 -8.80 -9.29
N LEU A 87 13.11 -7.93 -10.16
CA LEU A 87 12.99 -6.49 -9.87
C LEU A 87 12.13 -6.24 -8.64
N LYS A 88 10.96 -6.88 -8.60
CA LYS A 88 10.08 -6.84 -7.44
C LYS A 88 10.76 -7.37 -6.18
N GLY A 89 11.50 -8.49 -6.26
CA GLY A 89 12.24 -9.04 -5.12
C GLY A 89 13.33 -8.13 -4.60
N GLY A 90 14.09 -7.49 -5.50
CA GLY A 90 15.07 -6.48 -5.14
C GLY A 90 14.45 -5.28 -4.42
N ALA A 91 13.34 -4.76 -4.93
CA ALA A 91 12.62 -3.64 -4.32
C ALA A 91 11.95 -4.02 -3.00
N MET A 92 11.36 -5.21 -2.91
CA MET A 92 10.82 -5.75 -1.66
C MET A 92 11.92 -5.88 -0.61
N SER A 93 13.11 -6.35 -0.97
CA SER A 93 14.27 -6.40 -0.07
C SER A 93 14.66 -4.99 0.40
N ALA A 94 14.72 -4.03 -0.53
CA ALA A 94 15.05 -2.65 -0.20
C ALA A 94 14.01 -2.00 0.73
N ILE A 95 12.72 -2.32 0.57
CA ILE A 95 11.64 -1.79 1.41
C ILE A 95 11.55 -2.54 2.74
N MET A 96 11.81 -3.85 2.72
CA MET A 96 11.91 -4.71 3.92
C MET A 96 13.30 -4.68 4.54
N TRP A 97 14.02 -3.58 4.34
CA TRP A 97 15.35 -3.35 4.89
C TRP A 97 15.39 -3.41 6.43
N SER A 98 14.27 -3.37 7.16
CA SER A 98 14.27 -3.64 8.60
C SER A 98 13.60 -4.98 8.91
N PRO A 99 14.39 -6.05 9.15
CA PRO A 99 13.93 -7.31 9.71
C PRO A 99 13.11 -7.13 10.99
N LEU A 100 13.43 -6.11 11.78
CA LEU A 100 12.81 -5.83 13.07
C LEU A 100 11.41 -5.26 12.92
N ILE A 101 11.17 -4.32 11.98
CA ILE A 101 9.82 -3.80 11.70
C ILE A 101 8.88 -4.96 11.37
N HIS A 102 9.31 -5.85 10.48
CA HIS A 102 8.48 -6.94 10.01
C HIS A 102 8.26 -7.99 11.11
N ASN A 103 9.32 -8.40 11.81
CA ASN A 103 9.18 -9.29 12.96
C ASN A 103 8.28 -8.70 14.05
N MET A 104 8.32 -7.38 14.29
CA MET A 104 7.42 -6.74 15.25
C MET A 104 5.96 -6.74 14.81
N VAL A 105 5.70 -6.58 13.51
CA VAL A 105 4.35 -6.73 12.97
C VAL A 105 3.86 -8.16 13.20
N GLU A 106 4.67 -9.17 12.88
CA GLU A 106 4.31 -10.58 13.10
C GLU A 106 4.20 -10.95 14.58
N TRP A 107 5.07 -10.40 15.41
CA TRP A 107 5.02 -10.53 16.88
C TRP A 107 3.73 -9.95 17.44
N GLY A 108 3.34 -8.75 17.00
CA GLY A 108 2.09 -8.10 17.40
C GLY A 108 0.88 -8.96 17.05
N ARG A 109 0.91 -9.60 15.87
CA ARG A 109 -0.13 -10.55 15.45
C ARG A 109 -0.19 -11.79 16.33
N ALA A 110 0.95 -12.36 16.72
CA ALA A 110 0.98 -13.55 17.56
C ALA A 110 0.50 -13.29 19.00
N LEU A 111 0.66 -12.05 19.50
CA LEU A 111 0.40 -11.66 20.89
C LEU A 111 -1.04 -11.97 21.38
N PRO A 112 -2.13 -11.63 20.66
CA PRO A 112 -3.49 -12.01 21.04
C PRO A 112 -3.72 -13.52 21.22
N VAL A 113 -2.96 -14.32 20.50
CA VAL A 113 -3.15 -15.77 20.42
C VAL A 113 -2.43 -16.46 21.57
N MET A 114 -1.24 -15.96 21.90
CA MET A 114 -0.35 -16.55 22.88
C MET A 114 0.38 -15.49 23.71
N PRO A 115 -0.36 -14.66 24.47
CA PRO A 115 0.21 -13.46 25.08
C PRO A 115 1.43 -13.79 25.96
N GLY A 116 1.31 -14.80 26.83
CA GLY A 116 2.40 -15.21 27.71
C GLY A 116 3.66 -15.66 26.95
N LYS A 117 3.52 -16.51 25.92
CA LYS A 117 4.68 -17.06 25.19
C LYS A 117 5.31 -16.06 24.23
N VAL A 118 4.52 -15.12 23.71
CA VAL A 118 4.99 -14.06 22.82
C VAL A 118 5.74 -12.99 23.62
N LEU A 119 5.21 -12.59 24.79
CA LEU A 119 5.88 -11.65 25.70
C LEU A 119 7.23 -12.18 26.22
N THR A 120 7.32 -13.47 26.50
CA THR A 120 8.58 -14.09 26.96
C THR A 120 9.45 -14.60 25.80
N LEU A 121 9.09 -14.32 24.55
CA LEU A 121 9.75 -14.82 23.32
C LEU A 121 9.84 -16.36 23.20
N LYS A 122 9.21 -17.10 24.11
CA LYS A 122 9.23 -18.57 24.17
C LYS A 122 8.69 -19.20 22.88
N VAL A 123 7.75 -18.53 22.23
CA VAL A 123 7.19 -18.96 20.94
C VAL A 123 8.28 -19.14 19.87
N TYR A 124 9.28 -18.26 19.80
CA TYR A 124 10.37 -18.37 18.83
C TYR A 124 11.29 -19.54 19.15
N PHE A 125 11.63 -19.72 20.43
CA PHE A 125 12.50 -20.83 20.85
C PHE A 125 11.83 -22.19 20.63
N GLU A 126 10.55 -22.31 21.00
CA GLU A 126 9.76 -23.53 20.76
C GLU A 126 9.59 -23.81 19.27
N GLY A 127 9.43 -22.77 18.45
CA GLY A 127 9.32 -22.88 17.01
C GLY A 127 10.64 -23.25 16.32
N ASN A 128 11.76 -22.66 16.71
CA ASN A 128 13.09 -23.06 16.25
C ASN A 128 13.41 -24.52 16.62
N ALA A 129 13.05 -24.94 17.84
CA ALA A 129 13.20 -26.34 18.25
C ALA A 129 12.31 -27.26 17.40
N ALA A 130 11.05 -26.89 17.18
CA ALA A 130 10.12 -27.63 16.34
C ALA A 130 10.57 -27.74 14.87
N LYS A 131 11.15 -26.68 14.31
CA LYS A 131 11.71 -26.68 12.95
C LYS A 131 12.89 -27.64 12.77
N ARG A 132 13.60 -27.95 13.85
CA ARG A 132 14.73 -28.88 13.86
C ARG A 132 14.34 -30.33 14.12
N ASP A 133 13.06 -30.61 14.35
CA ASP A 133 12.50 -31.96 14.44
C ASP A 133 11.89 -32.34 13.07
N PRO A 134 12.55 -33.20 12.27
CA PRO A 134 12.09 -33.54 10.94
C PRO A 134 10.71 -34.21 10.95
N ALA A 135 10.44 -35.08 11.92
CA ALA A 135 9.18 -35.81 12.00
C ALA A 135 8.02 -34.88 12.37
N PHE A 136 8.27 -33.89 13.23
CA PHE A 136 7.27 -32.88 13.55
C PHE A 136 7.01 -31.92 12.39
N MET A 137 8.06 -31.54 11.65
CA MET A 137 7.93 -30.74 10.44
C MET A 137 7.15 -31.46 9.33
N GLU A 138 7.43 -32.74 9.10
CA GLU A 138 6.69 -33.56 8.14
C GLU A 138 5.20 -33.61 8.47
N ARG A 139 4.84 -33.92 9.73
CA ARG A 139 3.45 -33.88 10.19
C ARG A 139 2.80 -32.51 10.03
N ALA A 140 3.56 -31.44 10.24
CA ALA A 140 3.04 -30.09 10.06
C ALA A 140 2.76 -29.77 8.59
N ILE A 141 3.68 -30.13 7.70
CA ILE A 141 3.52 -29.99 6.25
C ILE A 141 2.34 -30.84 5.75
N ASP A 142 2.22 -32.08 6.21
CA ASP A 142 1.10 -32.97 5.88
C ASP A 142 -0.24 -32.41 6.36
N ALA A 143 -0.24 -31.71 7.51
CA ALA A 143 -1.38 -30.95 8.01
C ALA A 143 -1.66 -29.66 7.23
N GLY A 144 -0.87 -29.35 6.20
CA GLY A 144 -1.02 -28.19 5.31
C GLY A 144 -0.20 -26.97 5.74
N LEU A 145 0.76 -27.10 6.66
CA LEU A 145 1.68 -26.02 7.00
C LEU A 145 2.58 -25.72 5.79
N VAL A 146 2.76 -24.45 5.52
CA VAL A 146 3.61 -23.94 4.47
C VAL A 146 4.83 -23.30 5.12
N PRO A 147 5.96 -24.01 5.23
CA PRO A 147 7.10 -23.50 5.98
C PRO A 147 7.73 -22.28 5.30
N ILE A 148 7.89 -21.21 6.06
CA ILE A 148 8.67 -20.02 5.71
C ILE A 148 10.08 -20.13 6.29
N GLY A 149 11.06 -19.62 5.55
CA GLY A 149 12.47 -19.68 5.93
C GLY A 149 13.14 -21.00 5.51
N GLY A 150 14.47 -21.02 5.60
CA GLY A 150 15.31 -22.09 5.03
C GLY A 150 16.05 -21.65 3.76
N HIS A 151 17.11 -20.86 3.93
CA HIS A 151 18.18 -20.59 2.96
C HIS A 151 17.75 -20.28 1.51
N ARG A 152 16.64 -19.54 1.31
CA ARG A 152 16.10 -19.15 -0.01
C ARG A 152 16.25 -17.65 -0.36
N GLY A 153 17.01 -16.91 0.45
CA GLY A 153 17.24 -15.47 0.26
C GLY A 153 15.96 -14.64 0.30
N ALA A 154 15.93 -13.51 -0.41
CA ALA A 154 14.83 -12.53 -0.35
C ALA A 154 13.56 -12.88 -1.15
N THR A 155 13.46 -14.08 -1.72
CA THR A 155 12.45 -14.42 -2.75
C THR A 155 11.32 -15.35 -2.29
N ASP A 156 11.21 -15.63 -0.99
CA ASP A 156 10.21 -16.56 -0.44
C ASP A 156 8.75 -16.17 -0.77
N ASP A 157 8.42 -14.86 -0.81
CA ASP A 157 7.07 -14.39 -1.21
C ASP A 157 6.82 -14.46 -2.73
N LEU A 158 7.88 -14.56 -3.55
CA LEU A 158 7.83 -14.29 -4.99
C LEU A 158 8.00 -15.55 -5.88
N LEU A 159 8.92 -16.45 -5.54
CA LEU A 159 9.30 -17.57 -6.42
C LEU A 159 8.95 -18.96 -5.87
N GLY A 160 8.65 -19.11 -4.59
CA GLY A 160 8.24 -20.42 -4.10
C GLY A 160 7.95 -20.52 -2.61
N ILE A 161 6.69 -20.83 -2.31
CA ILE A 161 6.39 -21.89 -1.34
C ILE A 161 6.60 -23.21 -2.09
N GLY A 162 7.79 -23.81 -1.91
CA GLY A 162 8.17 -25.11 -2.47
C GLY A 162 8.83 -25.12 -3.85
N GLY A 163 9.93 -24.36 -4.08
CA GLY A 163 10.70 -24.50 -5.31
C GLY A 163 12.12 -23.88 -5.29
N ALA A 164 13.11 -24.74 -5.57
CA ALA A 164 14.54 -24.56 -5.91
C ALA A 164 15.44 -23.61 -5.08
N ASN A 165 16.41 -24.21 -4.38
CA ASN A 165 17.43 -23.62 -3.49
C ASN A 165 18.60 -22.90 -4.20
N SER A 166 18.42 -22.17 -5.31
CA SER A 166 19.57 -21.60 -6.02
C SER A 166 19.44 -20.12 -6.34
N LEU A 167 19.67 -19.26 -5.34
CA LEU A 167 20.30 -17.98 -5.61
C LEU A 167 21.81 -18.22 -5.61
N GLU A 168 22.37 -18.45 -6.81
CA GLU A 168 23.82 -18.40 -6.99
C GLU A 168 24.36 -17.01 -6.56
N PRO A 169 25.56 -16.93 -5.96
CA PRO A 169 26.19 -15.67 -5.60
C PRO A 169 26.25 -14.67 -6.77
N CYS A 170 26.17 -13.37 -6.48
CA CYS A 170 26.27 -12.23 -7.40
C CYS A 170 25.06 -11.97 -8.32
N ARG A 171 23.83 -12.36 -7.94
CA ARG A 171 22.62 -12.11 -8.75
C ARG A 171 21.69 -11.01 -8.22
N GLY A 172 21.88 -10.49 -7.01
CA GLY A 172 21.06 -9.38 -6.50
C GLY A 172 21.18 -8.13 -7.39
N LEU A 173 20.11 -7.35 -7.55
CA LEU A 173 20.12 -6.11 -8.37
C LEU A 173 21.17 -5.10 -7.88
N ILE A 174 21.29 -4.95 -6.56
CA ILE A 174 22.29 -4.09 -5.90
C ILE A 174 23.70 -4.66 -6.12
N ALA A 175 23.89 -5.96 -5.90
CA ALA A 175 25.16 -6.65 -6.12
C ALA A 175 25.59 -6.59 -7.59
N THR A 176 24.66 -6.68 -8.54
CA THR A 176 24.91 -6.57 -9.98
C THR A 176 25.27 -5.14 -10.38
N GLY A 177 24.57 -4.14 -9.84
CA GLY A 177 24.87 -2.73 -10.05
C GLY A 177 26.26 -2.35 -9.56
N LEU A 178 26.61 -2.77 -8.34
CA LEU A 178 27.94 -2.51 -7.75
C LEU A 178 29.04 -3.34 -8.41
N ARG A 179 28.78 -4.60 -8.79
CA ARG A 179 29.72 -5.39 -9.60
C ARG A 179 30.02 -4.69 -10.93
N LYS A 180 29.03 -4.08 -11.56
CA LYS A 180 29.20 -3.36 -12.82
C LYS A 180 29.92 -2.01 -12.64
N GLY A 181 29.72 -1.32 -11.51
CA GLY A 181 30.39 -0.04 -11.22
C GLY A 181 31.82 -0.17 -10.68
N ILE A 182 32.07 -1.11 -9.76
CA ILE A 182 33.39 -1.37 -9.15
C ILE A 182 34.20 -2.34 -10.02
N GLY A 183 33.53 -3.30 -10.68
CA GLY A 183 34.18 -4.28 -11.56
C GLY A 183 34.76 -3.69 -12.84
N THR A 184 34.33 -2.48 -13.26
CA THR A 184 34.99 -1.72 -14.34
C THR A 184 36.33 -1.13 -13.92
N MET A 185 36.59 -1.01 -12.61
CA MET A 185 37.86 -0.50 -12.06
C MET A 185 38.75 -1.64 -11.53
N SER A 186 38.16 -2.71 -10.98
CA SER A 186 38.87 -3.94 -10.61
C SER A 186 37.91 -5.14 -10.60
N PRO A 187 38.03 -6.09 -11.56
CA PRO A 187 37.14 -7.25 -11.66
C PRO A 187 37.11 -8.13 -10.39
N GLY A 188 38.25 -8.25 -9.68
CA GLY A 188 38.36 -9.02 -8.44
C GLY A 188 37.72 -8.34 -7.23
N ALA A 189 37.83 -7.00 -7.13
CA ALA A 189 37.21 -6.24 -6.05
C ALA A 189 35.69 -6.17 -6.19
N GLY A 190 35.18 -6.01 -7.42
CA GLY A 190 33.74 -5.98 -7.70
C GLY A 190 33.03 -7.29 -7.33
N ARG A 191 33.67 -8.45 -7.55
CA ARG A 191 33.13 -9.76 -7.14
C ARG A 191 33.12 -9.92 -5.61
N LYS A 192 34.21 -9.58 -4.93
CA LYS A 192 34.29 -9.67 -3.45
C LYS A 192 33.27 -8.76 -2.74
N VAL A 193 33.07 -7.54 -3.25
CA VAL A 193 32.06 -6.61 -2.71
C VAL A 193 30.65 -7.14 -2.96
N ALA A 194 30.36 -7.68 -4.16
CA ALA A 194 29.09 -8.31 -4.46
C ALA A 194 28.80 -9.52 -3.55
N GLU A 195 29.77 -10.40 -3.35
CA GLU A 195 29.67 -11.54 -2.42
C GLU A 195 29.45 -11.11 -0.97
N ALA A 196 30.14 -10.05 -0.52
CA ALA A 196 29.96 -9.51 0.83
C ALA A 196 28.55 -8.91 1.02
N ILE A 197 28.02 -8.21 0.02
CA ILE A 197 26.67 -7.65 0.03
C ILE A 197 25.62 -8.75 -0.01
N ASP A 198 25.81 -9.79 -0.81
CA ASP A 198 24.90 -10.93 -0.85
C ASP A 198 24.91 -11.68 0.49
N ARG A 199 26.08 -11.94 1.10
CA ARG A 199 26.18 -12.53 2.45
C ARG A 199 25.51 -11.67 3.52
N PHE A 200 25.72 -10.36 3.47
CA PHE A 200 25.04 -9.43 4.38
C PHE A 200 23.53 -9.47 4.14
N GLY A 201 23.09 -9.44 2.88
CA GLY A 201 21.69 -9.54 2.48
C GLY A 201 21.03 -10.84 2.95
N ASP A 202 21.72 -11.97 2.84
CA ASP A 202 21.26 -13.29 3.31
C ASP A 202 21.21 -13.37 4.83
N PHE A 203 22.21 -12.84 5.54
CA PHE A 203 22.15 -12.74 6.99
C PHE A 203 20.97 -11.86 7.43
N TRP A 204 20.83 -10.70 6.79
CA TRP A 204 19.86 -9.68 7.17
C TRP A 204 18.42 -10.10 6.83
N HIS A 205 18.17 -10.57 5.61
CA HIS A 205 16.82 -10.97 5.16
C HIS A 205 16.55 -12.46 5.40
N GLY A 206 17.53 -13.33 5.20
CA GLY A 206 17.36 -14.76 5.47
C GLY A 206 17.34 -15.05 6.97
N THR A 207 18.44 -14.75 7.68
CA THR A 207 18.58 -15.15 9.09
C THR A 207 17.78 -14.28 10.06
N LEU A 208 17.89 -12.95 9.96
CA LEU A 208 17.23 -12.06 10.93
C LEU A 208 15.74 -11.86 10.65
N LEU A 209 15.29 -12.03 9.40
CA LEU A 209 13.89 -11.86 9.02
C LEU A 209 13.20 -13.20 8.79
N TRP A 210 13.47 -13.89 7.68
CA TRP A 210 12.67 -15.04 7.25
C TRP A 210 12.78 -16.24 8.19
N ASP A 211 13.96 -16.52 8.72
CA ASP A 211 14.13 -17.61 9.69
C ASP A 211 13.40 -17.30 11.00
N ARG A 212 13.39 -16.04 11.46
CA ARG A 212 12.63 -15.63 12.66
C ARG A 212 11.13 -15.71 12.45
N ILE A 213 10.63 -15.33 11.27
CA ILE A 213 9.22 -15.52 10.89
C ILE A 213 8.88 -17.01 10.86
N GLY A 214 9.74 -17.85 10.27
CA GLY A 214 9.57 -19.29 10.26
C GLY A 214 9.53 -19.88 11.67
N ASP A 215 10.41 -19.42 12.56
CA ASP A 215 10.40 -19.82 13.97
C ASP A 215 9.08 -19.42 14.64
N LEU A 216 8.61 -18.19 14.44
CA LEU A 216 7.32 -17.74 14.97
C LEU A 216 6.15 -18.56 14.40
N GLN A 217 6.13 -18.80 13.09
CA GLN A 217 5.13 -19.61 12.39
C GLN A 217 5.05 -21.02 13.00
N MET A 218 6.20 -21.67 13.16
CA MET A 218 6.24 -23.02 13.71
C MET A 218 5.86 -23.04 15.19
N GLY A 219 6.26 -22.00 15.93
CA GLY A 219 5.82 -21.79 17.31
C GLY A 219 4.31 -21.65 17.42
N LEU A 220 3.67 -20.86 16.54
CA LEU A 220 2.22 -20.72 16.42
C LEU A 220 1.56 -22.06 16.12
N TYR A 221 2.03 -22.79 15.10
CA TYR A 221 1.50 -24.11 14.76
C TYR A 221 1.51 -25.04 15.97
N LYS A 222 2.69 -25.22 16.59
CA LYS A 222 2.87 -26.14 17.70
C LYS A 222 1.91 -25.85 18.84
N ASN A 223 1.86 -24.58 19.25
CA ASN A 223 1.10 -24.16 20.41
C ASN A 223 -0.41 -24.15 20.19
N VAL A 224 -0.87 -23.71 19.02
CA VAL A 224 -2.29 -23.75 18.67
C VAL A 224 -2.76 -25.19 18.60
N ARG A 225 -1.98 -26.08 17.97
CA ARG A 225 -2.27 -27.52 17.94
C ARG A 225 -2.38 -28.09 19.36
N GLU A 226 -1.40 -27.83 20.22
CA GLU A 226 -1.40 -28.30 21.61
C GLU A 226 -2.55 -27.73 22.46
N ASP A 227 -2.95 -26.46 22.27
CA ASP A 227 -4.14 -25.87 22.93
C ASP A 227 -5.43 -26.57 22.48
N LEU A 228 -5.58 -26.82 21.17
CA LEU A 228 -6.75 -27.49 20.62
C LEU A 228 -6.86 -28.94 21.10
N ILE A 229 -5.76 -29.68 21.12
CA ILE A 229 -5.72 -31.05 21.66
C ILE A 229 -6.08 -31.06 23.15
N ARG A 230 -5.56 -30.11 23.95
CA ARG A 230 -5.94 -29.96 25.38
C ARG A 230 -7.43 -29.69 25.56
N ARG A 231 -8.07 -29.05 24.59
CA ARG A 231 -9.53 -28.82 24.54
C ARG A 231 -10.31 -29.99 23.92
N ARG A 232 -9.69 -31.17 23.80
CA ARG A 232 -10.27 -32.41 23.26
C ARG A 232 -10.66 -32.34 21.78
N VAL A 233 -10.06 -31.42 21.01
CA VAL A 233 -10.09 -31.51 19.55
C VAL A 233 -9.16 -32.65 19.14
N ASP A 234 -9.59 -33.49 18.21
CA ASP A 234 -8.77 -34.59 17.71
C ASP A 234 -7.51 -34.04 17.01
N GLU A 235 -6.44 -34.83 17.03
CA GLU A 235 -5.11 -34.41 16.57
C GLU A 235 -5.11 -33.96 15.11
N VAL A 236 -5.85 -34.64 14.23
CA VAL A 236 -5.93 -34.30 12.81
C VAL A 236 -6.58 -32.94 12.62
N THR A 237 -7.77 -32.74 13.20
CA THR A 237 -8.48 -31.46 13.13
C THR A 237 -7.67 -30.33 13.77
N ALA A 238 -7.06 -30.58 14.93
CA ALA A 238 -6.21 -29.61 15.61
C ALA A 238 -5.00 -29.19 14.76
N SER A 239 -4.36 -30.16 14.10
CA SER A 239 -3.20 -29.92 13.24
C SER A 239 -3.57 -29.12 11.99
N ARG A 240 -4.70 -29.43 11.35
CA ARG A 240 -5.21 -28.68 10.17
C ARG A 240 -5.55 -27.24 10.52
N ILE A 241 -6.25 -27.02 11.64
CA ILE A 241 -6.57 -25.66 12.13
C ILE A 241 -5.29 -24.90 12.46
N ALA A 242 -4.35 -25.53 13.16
CA ALA A 242 -3.09 -24.91 13.55
C ALA A 242 -2.22 -24.55 12.35
N ALA A 243 -2.16 -25.41 11.33
CA ALA A 243 -1.46 -25.16 10.07
C ALA A 243 -2.07 -23.96 9.33
N HIS A 244 -3.39 -23.96 9.16
CA HIS A 244 -4.11 -22.84 8.54
C HIS A 244 -3.82 -21.53 9.27
N PHE A 245 -3.93 -21.55 10.60
CA PHE A 245 -3.66 -20.39 11.43
C PHE A 245 -2.22 -19.91 11.28
N ALA A 246 -1.23 -20.77 11.52
CA ALA A 246 0.19 -20.42 11.37
C ALA A 246 0.53 -19.86 9.97
N ASN A 247 -0.05 -20.43 8.92
CA ASN A 247 0.10 -19.94 7.55
C ASN A 247 -0.48 -18.53 7.37
N ARG A 248 -1.70 -18.28 7.87
CA ARG A 248 -2.31 -16.93 7.83
C ARG A 248 -1.46 -15.89 8.55
N TYR A 249 -0.91 -16.25 9.71
CA TYR A 249 -0.06 -15.36 10.49
C TYR A 249 1.21 -15.01 9.73
N ALA A 250 1.97 -16.03 9.33
CA ALA A 250 3.20 -15.85 8.55
C ALA A 250 2.93 -15.26 7.13
N GLY A 251 1.66 -15.08 6.77
CA GLY A 251 1.16 -14.67 5.47
C GLY A 251 1.40 -15.70 4.36
N ALA A 252 1.85 -16.91 4.70
CA ALA A 252 1.96 -18.00 3.75
C ALA A 252 0.59 -18.34 3.18
N LEU A 253 0.36 -18.03 1.90
CA LEU A 253 -0.81 -18.47 1.18
C LEU A 253 -0.49 -19.78 0.45
N PRO A 254 -1.14 -20.91 0.82
CA PRO A 254 -0.98 -22.17 0.12
C PRO A 254 -1.31 -21.98 -1.37
N LYS A 255 -0.55 -22.63 -2.27
CA LYS A 255 -0.84 -22.59 -3.71
C LYS A 255 -2.23 -23.15 -4.02
N GLU A 256 -2.74 -24.00 -3.14
CA GLU A 256 -4.04 -24.65 -3.19
C GLU A 256 -5.19 -23.65 -2.93
N ALA A 257 -4.91 -22.52 -2.26
CA ALA A 257 -5.92 -21.50 -1.94
C ALA A 257 -6.20 -20.54 -3.11
N MET A 258 -5.37 -20.53 -4.16
CA MET A 258 -5.52 -19.67 -5.33
C MET A 258 -5.04 -20.40 -6.59
N GLY A 259 -5.89 -20.48 -7.62
CA GLY A 259 -5.48 -21.05 -8.91
C GLY A 259 -4.17 -20.43 -9.44
N GLU A 260 -3.40 -21.19 -10.20
CA GLU A 260 -2.03 -20.80 -10.60
C GLU A 260 -1.98 -19.41 -11.24
N THR A 261 -2.95 -19.09 -12.09
CA THR A 261 -3.10 -17.76 -12.72
C THR A 261 -3.38 -16.66 -11.70
N ALA A 262 -4.25 -16.89 -10.73
CA ALA A 262 -4.56 -15.92 -9.68
C ALA A 262 -3.35 -15.67 -8.78
N THR A 263 -2.58 -16.72 -8.46
CA THR A 263 -1.32 -16.60 -7.72
C THR A 263 -0.30 -15.77 -8.51
N ARG A 264 -0.17 -15.99 -9.82
CA ARG A 264 0.72 -15.22 -10.71
C ARG A 264 0.31 -13.74 -10.77
N ILE A 265 -0.98 -13.45 -10.94
CA ILE A 265 -1.50 -12.07 -10.97
C ILE A 265 -1.27 -11.38 -9.63
N ALA A 266 -1.59 -12.02 -8.52
CA ALA A 266 -1.39 -11.44 -7.19
C ALA A 266 0.09 -11.19 -6.88
N ASN A 267 0.98 -12.09 -7.32
CA ASN A 267 2.43 -11.91 -7.19
C ASN A 267 2.96 -10.74 -8.03
N LEU A 268 2.29 -10.35 -9.11
CA LEU A 268 2.71 -9.20 -9.92
C LEU A 268 2.05 -7.89 -9.47
N ALA A 269 0.75 -7.95 -9.17
CA ALA A 269 -0.09 -6.79 -8.88
C ALA A 269 0.06 -6.27 -7.45
N MET A 270 0.31 -7.13 -6.46
CA MET A 270 0.34 -6.74 -5.04
C MET A 270 1.76 -6.51 -4.55
N PHE A 271 1.97 -5.53 -3.67
CA PHE A 271 3.26 -5.25 -3.02
C PHE A 271 3.80 -6.48 -2.31
N SER A 272 2.98 -7.06 -1.44
CA SER A 272 3.17 -8.41 -0.92
C SER A 272 1.82 -9.12 -0.94
N ARG A 273 1.79 -10.26 -1.65
CA ARG A 273 0.63 -11.15 -1.72
C ARG A 273 0.33 -11.68 -0.31
N THR A 274 1.38 -12.18 0.34
CA THR A 274 1.41 -12.71 1.70
C THR A 274 0.83 -11.74 2.72
N PHE A 275 1.25 -10.46 2.73
CA PHE A 275 0.69 -9.48 3.66
C PHE A 275 -0.73 -9.04 3.31
N THR A 276 -0.97 -8.69 2.05
CA THR A 276 -2.21 -8.00 1.69
C THR A 276 -3.38 -8.97 1.58
N ILE A 277 -3.17 -10.08 0.89
CA ILE A 277 -4.20 -11.12 0.74
C ILE A 277 -4.26 -12.00 1.98
N GLY A 278 -3.16 -12.15 2.73
CA GLY A 278 -3.18 -12.76 4.06
C GLY A 278 -4.13 -12.02 5.01
N ASN A 279 -4.00 -10.69 5.13
CA ASN A 279 -4.88 -9.89 5.99
C ASN A 279 -6.35 -9.94 5.54
N LEU A 280 -6.62 -9.80 4.23
CA LEU A 280 -7.97 -9.97 3.69
C LEU A 280 -8.53 -11.38 3.92
N GLY A 281 -7.66 -12.39 3.84
CA GLY A 281 -7.98 -13.77 4.18
C GLY A 281 -8.36 -13.92 5.65
N VAL A 282 -7.66 -13.25 6.57
CA VAL A 282 -8.04 -13.19 7.98
C VAL A 282 -9.41 -12.54 8.15
N MET A 283 -9.73 -11.43 7.45
CA MET A 283 -11.09 -10.85 7.50
C MET A 283 -12.15 -11.81 7.01
N LYS A 284 -11.90 -12.47 5.88
CA LYS A 284 -12.81 -13.46 5.32
C LYS A 284 -13.03 -14.60 6.33
N ASP A 285 -11.97 -15.10 6.93
CA ASP A 285 -12.01 -16.16 7.93
C ASP A 285 -12.74 -15.70 9.21
N MET A 286 -12.68 -14.41 9.58
CA MET A 286 -13.49 -13.86 10.67
C MET A 286 -14.99 -13.89 10.36
N LEU A 287 -15.38 -13.56 9.13
CA LEU A 287 -16.78 -13.55 8.71
C LEU A 287 -17.33 -14.96 8.47
N THR A 288 -16.50 -15.86 7.97
CA THR A 288 -16.93 -17.17 7.42
C THR A 288 -16.40 -18.38 8.18
N GLY A 289 -15.49 -18.19 9.15
CA GLY A 289 -14.84 -19.26 9.91
C GLY A 289 -13.66 -19.89 9.15
N LEU A 290 -13.58 -21.22 9.13
CA LEU A 290 -12.57 -21.92 8.34
C LEU A 290 -12.87 -21.83 6.83
N PRO A 291 -11.83 -21.69 5.98
CA PRO A 291 -11.97 -21.75 4.53
C PRO A 291 -12.58 -23.08 4.07
N SER A 292 -13.28 -23.06 2.94
CA SER A 292 -13.86 -24.25 2.29
C SER A 292 -12.87 -25.39 2.15
N GLU A 293 -11.62 -25.09 1.81
CA GLU A 293 -10.56 -26.06 1.53
C GLU A 293 -10.09 -26.75 2.82
N VAL A 294 -9.95 -26.00 3.91
CA VAL A 294 -9.56 -26.58 5.21
C VAL A 294 -10.73 -27.39 5.78
N ARG A 295 -11.96 -26.89 5.61
CA ARG A 295 -13.17 -27.65 6.00
C ARG A 295 -13.27 -28.96 5.25
N SER A 296 -13.03 -28.95 3.93
CA SER A 296 -13.09 -30.18 3.12
C SER A 296 -11.97 -31.16 3.48
N GLN A 297 -10.77 -30.68 3.80
CA GLN A 297 -9.70 -31.52 4.33
C GLN A 297 -10.07 -32.15 5.67
N ILE A 298 -10.63 -31.38 6.60
CA ILE A 298 -11.12 -31.92 7.89
C ILE A 298 -12.28 -32.89 7.67
N ALA A 299 -13.21 -32.59 6.77
CA ALA A 299 -14.34 -33.47 6.48
C ALA A 299 -13.87 -34.81 5.88
N ARG A 300 -12.88 -34.76 4.98
CA ARG A 300 -12.24 -35.95 4.40
C ARG A 300 -11.48 -36.77 5.43
N ASP A 301 -10.70 -36.12 6.30
CA ASP A 301 -9.75 -36.81 7.18
C ASP A 301 -10.36 -37.18 8.56
N ALA A 302 -11.36 -36.44 9.04
CA ALA A 302 -11.95 -36.57 10.37
C ALA A 302 -13.50 -36.58 10.39
N GLY A 303 -14.15 -36.46 9.24
CA GLY A 303 -15.60 -36.51 9.08
C GLY A 303 -16.32 -35.16 9.17
N GLU A 304 -17.51 -35.09 8.56
CA GLU A 304 -18.31 -33.86 8.39
C GLU A 304 -18.73 -33.22 9.73
N LEU A 305 -19.02 -34.05 10.75
CA LEU A 305 -19.38 -33.55 12.08
C LEU A 305 -18.22 -32.78 12.73
N ARG A 306 -16.99 -33.28 12.58
CA ARG A 306 -15.78 -32.63 13.09
C ARG A 306 -15.46 -31.36 12.31
N ALA A 307 -15.67 -31.36 10.99
CA ALA A 307 -15.55 -30.16 10.17
C ALA A 307 -16.49 -29.03 10.63
N LYS A 308 -17.77 -29.36 10.89
CA LYS A 308 -18.75 -28.37 11.42
C LYS A 308 -18.38 -27.85 12.81
N ALA A 309 -17.94 -28.74 13.71
CA ALA A 309 -17.46 -28.34 15.03
C ALA A 309 -16.22 -27.44 14.96
N ALA A 310 -15.29 -27.73 14.04
CA ALA A 310 -14.10 -26.93 13.79
C ALA A 310 -14.44 -25.51 13.29
N VAL A 311 -15.47 -25.37 12.43
CA VAL A 311 -15.97 -24.06 12.00
C VAL A 311 -16.53 -23.27 13.18
N SER A 312 -17.38 -23.90 14.00
CA SER A 312 -17.95 -23.22 15.18
C SER A 312 -16.86 -22.76 16.16
N LEU A 313 -15.85 -23.59 16.38
CA LEU A 313 -14.73 -23.30 17.27
C LEU A 313 -13.89 -22.11 16.77
N THR A 314 -13.58 -22.10 15.48
CA THR A 314 -12.77 -21.03 14.86
C THR A 314 -13.54 -19.73 14.70
N TRP A 315 -14.82 -19.79 14.33
CA TRP A 315 -15.69 -18.62 14.21
C TRP A 315 -15.86 -17.88 15.54
N LYS A 316 -15.84 -18.59 16.68
CA LYS A 316 -15.85 -17.95 18.01
C LYS A 316 -14.50 -17.33 18.38
N LYS A 317 -13.38 -17.91 17.93
CA LYS A 317 -12.02 -17.44 18.28
C LYS A 317 -11.52 -16.31 17.36
N ALA A 318 -11.88 -16.31 16.08
CA ALA A 318 -11.34 -15.37 15.09
C ALA A 318 -11.70 -13.90 15.36
N PRO A 319 -12.97 -13.54 15.66
CA PRO A 319 -13.33 -12.18 16.05
C PRO A 319 -12.65 -11.75 17.36
N HIS A 320 -12.45 -12.68 18.30
CA HIS A 320 -11.83 -12.40 19.59
C HIS A 320 -10.33 -12.07 19.46
N ALA A 321 -9.58 -12.85 18.67
CA ALA A 321 -8.17 -12.55 18.38
C ALA A 321 -8.01 -11.19 17.70
N PHE A 322 -8.92 -10.85 16.78
CA PHE A 322 -8.97 -9.55 16.13
C PHE A 322 -9.32 -8.40 17.08
N LEU A 323 -10.36 -8.54 17.89
CA LEU A 323 -10.78 -7.53 18.85
C LEU A 323 -9.67 -7.27 19.88
N ILE A 324 -8.95 -8.31 20.28
CA ILE A 324 -7.75 -8.17 21.12
C ILE A 324 -6.65 -7.43 20.37
N ASP A 325 -6.36 -7.73 19.10
CA ASP A 325 -5.34 -7.00 18.33
C ASP A 325 -5.67 -5.50 18.19
N VAL A 326 -6.92 -5.18 17.84
CA VAL A 326 -7.41 -3.80 17.76
C VAL A 326 -7.40 -3.13 19.14
N GLY A 327 -7.88 -3.82 20.17
CA GLY A 327 -7.87 -3.31 21.55
C GLY A 327 -6.45 -3.06 22.05
N MET A 328 -5.51 -3.96 21.75
CA MET A 328 -4.10 -3.80 22.09
C MET A 328 -3.43 -2.69 21.29
N MET A 329 -3.82 -2.47 20.02
CA MET A 329 -3.37 -1.31 19.26
C MET A 329 -3.70 -0.02 20.01
N TYR A 330 -4.98 0.16 20.36
CA TYR A 330 -5.43 1.36 21.06
C TYR A 330 -4.83 1.45 22.46
N ALA A 331 -4.76 0.35 23.22
CA ALA A 331 -4.17 0.33 24.56
C ALA A 331 -2.66 0.62 24.54
N ALA A 332 -1.89 -0.04 23.68
CA ALA A 332 -0.45 0.18 23.55
C ALA A 332 -0.15 1.61 23.08
N ASN A 333 -0.89 2.11 22.10
CA ASN A 333 -0.75 3.50 21.64
C ASN A 333 -1.11 4.50 22.74
N SER A 334 -2.17 4.24 23.51
CA SER A 334 -2.60 5.07 24.62
C SER A 334 -1.56 5.09 25.75
N LEU A 335 -1.02 3.94 26.13
CA LEU A 335 0.04 3.83 27.13
C LEU A 335 1.31 4.57 26.71
N LEU A 336 1.73 4.40 25.46
CA LEU A 336 2.89 5.11 24.92
C LEU A 336 2.66 6.62 24.84
N GLN A 337 1.47 7.06 24.41
CA GLN A 337 1.13 8.47 24.36
C GLN A 337 1.07 9.10 25.76
N SER A 338 0.39 8.47 26.72
CA SER A 338 0.33 8.97 28.09
C SER A 338 1.71 8.98 28.75
N GLY A 339 2.54 7.95 28.50
CA GLY A 339 3.94 7.93 28.95
C GLY A 339 4.76 9.09 28.38
N LEU A 340 4.65 9.37 27.07
CA LEU A 340 5.32 10.51 26.45
C LEU A 340 4.79 11.86 26.94
N ASN A 341 3.48 11.98 27.18
CA ASN A 341 2.90 13.21 27.74
C ASN A 341 3.45 13.49 29.14
N VAL A 342 3.58 12.47 29.99
CA VAL A 342 4.16 12.62 31.33
C VAL A 342 5.65 12.94 31.26
N MET A 343 6.41 12.22 30.43
CA MET A 343 7.86 12.36 30.37
C MET A 343 8.34 13.62 29.63
N MET A 344 7.61 14.09 28.61
CA MET A 344 8.10 15.10 27.67
C MET A 344 7.25 16.37 27.60
N ARG A 345 6.10 16.44 28.30
CA ARG A 345 5.14 17.54 28.15
C ARG A 345 4.58 18.08 29.47
N ASP A 346 5.33 17.93 30.56
CA ASP A 346 4.93 18.39 31.90
C ASP A 346 3.54 17.88 32.33
N GLY A 347 3.14 16.72 31.80
CA GLY A 347 1.91 16.02 32.17
C GLY A 347 2.08 15.32 33.51
N SER A 348 1.07 15.38 34.37
CA SER A 348 0.97 14.50 35.53
C SER A 348 0.04 13.33 35.21
N LEU A 349 0.18 12.22 35.93
CA LEU A 349 -0.75 11.10 35.83
C LEU A 349 -2.20 11.54 36.09
N ASP A 350 -2.40 12.50 36.98
CA ASP A 350 -3.74 13.06 37.28
C ASP A 350 -4.33 13.81 36.08
N LYS A 351 -3.52 14.58 35.34
CA LYS A 351 -3.97 15.26 34.11
C LYS A 351 -4.34 14.24 33.03
N GLU A 352 -3.57 13.17 32.88
CA GLU A 352 -3.88 12.10 31.93
C GLU A 352 -5.18 11.37 32.31
N ALA A 353 -5.36 11.03 33.60
CA ALA A 353 -6.57 10.41 34.12
C ALA A 353 -7.82 11.31 33.90
N ALA A 354 -7.72 12.60 34.22
CA ALA A 354 -8.78 13.57 33.95
C ALA A 354 -9.12 13.65 32.46
N GLY A 355 -8.11 13.58 31.59
CA GLY A 355 -8.31 13.53 30.14
C GLY A 355 -9.11 12.31 29.68
N TYR A 356 -8.92 11.14 30.29
CA TYR A 356 -9.74 9.95 29.97
C TYR A 356 -11.20 10.14 30.39
N VAL A 357 -11.46 10.74 31.56
CA VAL A 357 -12.81 11.07 32.02
C VAL A 357 -13.49 12.03 31.05
N GLU A 358 -12.80 13.08 30.63
CA GLU A 358 -13.32 14.05 29.68
C GLU A 358 -13.65 13.41 28.33
N ARG A 359 -12.76 12.55 27.81
CA ARG A 359 -13.00 11.79 26.57
C ARG A 359 -14.21 10.87 26.68
N PHE A 360 -14.37 10.18 27.81
CA PHE A 360 -15.54 9.35 28.07
C PHE A 360 -16.84 10.16 28.14
N GLN A 361 -16.83 11.32 28.79
CA GLN A 361 -17.99 12.23 28.82
C GLN A 361 -18.34 12.75 27.42
N ARG A 362 -17.34 13.15 26.64
CA ARG A 362 -17.52 13.56 25.23
C ARG A 362 -18.11 12.43 24.39
N LEU A 363 -17.67 11.19 24.61
CA LEU A 363 -18.23 10.02 23.95
C LEU A 363 -19.71 9.82 24.30
N LEU A 364 -20.07 9.89 25.58
CA LEU A 364 -21.47 9.76 26.02
C LEU A 364 -22.35 10.86 25.43
N GLN A 365 -21.87 12.10 25.38
CA GLN A 365 -22.57 13.20 24.73
C GLN A 365 -22.73 12.96 23.22
N HIS A 366 -21.70 12.45 22.55
CA HIS A 366 -21.76 12.14 21.12
C HIS A 366 -22.76 11.02 20.83
N VAL A 367 -22.75 9.93 21.60
CA VAL A 367 -23.72 8.83 21.49
C VAL A 367 -25.14 9.30 21.82
N GLY A 368 -25.31 10.24 22.76
CA GLY A 368 -26.60 10.86 23.03
C GLY A 368 -27.15 11.67 21.84
N ASN A 369 -26.27 12.31 21.07
CA ASN A 369 -26.65 13.10 19.89
C ASN A 369 -26.77 12.27 18.60
N ASP A 370 -25.99 11.21 18.48
CA ASP A 370 -26.02 10.25 17.38
C ASP A 370 -25.90 8.81 17.93
N PRO A 371 -27.03 8.16 18.29
CA PRO A 371 -27.03 6.81 18.84
C PRO A 371 -26.42 5.76 17.89
N PHE A 372 -26.49 5.99 16.57
CA PHE A 372 -25.92 5.07 15.59
C PHE A 372 -24.40 5.10 15.55
N SER A 373 -23.76 6.18 16.05
CA SER A 373 -22.31 6.25 16.22
C SER A 373 -21.75 5.13 17.12
N ALA A 374 -22.57 4.64 18.07
CA ALA A 374 -22.21 3.54 18.96
C ALA A 374 -22.11 2.17 18.26
N LEU A 375 -22.67 2.03 17.06
CA LEU A 375 -22.55 0.81 16.26
C LEU A 375 -21.18 0.68 15.58
N ASN A 376 -20.34 1.73 15.61
CA ASN A 376 -18.97 1.68 15.12
C ASN A 376 -17.98 1.50 16.27
N PRO A 377 -17.59 0.25 16.61
CA PRO A 377 -16.71 -0.03 17.74
C PRO A 377 -15.31 0.59 17.58
N PHE A 378 -14.84 0.83 16.35
CA PHE A 378 -13.53 1.45 16.12
C PHE A 378 -13.53 2.93 16.52
N HIS A 379 -14.59 3.66 16.14
CA HIS A 379 -14.72 5.06 16.52
C HIS A 379 -14.85 5.22 18.03
N LEU A 380 -15.61 4.33 18.69
CA LEU A 380 -15.73 4.32 20.15
C LEU A 380 -14.37 4.13 20.82
N LEU A 381 -13.62 3.08 20.45
CA LEU A 381 -12.31 2.81 21.03
C LEU A 381 -11.32 3.95 20.76
N GLU A 382 -11.29 4.48 19.54
CA GLU A 382 -10.42 5.59 19.15
C GLU A 382 -10.70 6.83 19.98
N SER A 383 -11.97 7.23 20.13
CA SER A 383 -12.40 8.43 20.86
C SER A 383 -12.00 8.44 22.34
N LEU A 384 -11.82 7.25 22.93
CA LEU A 384 -11.38 7.10 24.32
C LEU A 384 -9.86 7.24 24.48
N THR A 385 -9.09 7.05 23.41
CA THR A 385 -7.63 7.16 23.46
C THR A 385 -7.17 8.61 23.52
N PRO A 386 -6.03 8.90 24.19
CA PRO A 386 -5.42 10.23 24.16
C PRO A 386 -4.99 10.66 22.75
N ASN A 387 -4.87 9.70 21.83
CA ASN A 387 -4.47 9.93 20.45
C ASN A 387 -5.62 10.46 19.58
N SER A 388 -6.87 10.37 20.03
CA SER A 388 -8.03 10.95 19.33
C SER A 388 -7.93 12.46 19.11
N GLY A 389 -7.14 13.16 19.92
CA GLY A 389 -6.88 14.60 19.76
C GLY A 389 -5.81 14.94 18.72
N ASN A 390 -5.20 13.95 18.07
CA ASN A 390 -4.22 14.19 17.03
C ASN A 390 -4.88 14.79 15.78
N GLU A 391 -4.05 15.31 14.88
CA GLU A 391 -4.57 15.83 13.62
C GLU A 391 -5.31 14.75 12.81
N PRO A 392 -6.30 15.15 11.98
CA PRO A 392 -7.05 14.19 11.19
C PRO A 392 -6.19 13.28 10.29
N GLY A 393 -6.41 11.98 10.38
CA GLY A 393 -5.60 10.93 9.74
C GLY A 393 -4.37 10.47 10.53
N LYS A 394 -4.18 10.95 11.76
CA LYS A 394 -3.10 10.53 12.69
C LYS A 394 -3.62 10.09 14.06
N GLU A 395 -4.92 9.85 14.18
CA GLU A 395 -5.60 9.46 15.41
C GLU A 395 -5.12 8.09 15.93
N GLY A 396 -4.71 7.19 15.04
CA GLY A 396 -4.07 5.91 15.38
C GLY A 396 -2.56 6.00 15.66
N ARG A 397 -1.97 7.20 15.78
CA ARG A 397 -0.52 7.41 15.92
C ARG A 397 -0.20 8.12 17.23
N ILE A 398 1.03 8.02 17.68
CA ILE A 398 1.52 8.63 18.92
C ILE A 398 2.16 9.97 18.54
N PHE A 399 1.63 11.08 19.03
CA PHE A 399 2.19 12.40 18.80
C PHE A 399 3.46 12.60 19.63
N TRP A 400 4.60 12.61 18.95
CA TRP A 400 5.93 12.73 19.53
C TRP A 400 6.29 14.17 19.87
N GLY A 401 6.01 15.12 18.97
CA GLY A 401 6.43 16.50 19.12
C GLY A 401 6.27 17.32 17.85
N LEU A 402 6.68 18.59 17.90
CA LEU A 402 6.73 19.46 16.73
C LEU A 402 8.17 19.48 16.19
N ASP A 403 8.31 19.56 14.87
CA ASP A 403 9.60 19.88 14.23
C ASP A 403 9.88 21.39 14.27
N ALA A 404 11.06 21.80 13.79
CA ALA A 404 11.47 23.21 13.76
C ALA A 404 10.51 24.15 12.98
N ARG A 405 9.64 23.61 12.11
CA ARG A 405 8.66 24.36 11.32
C ARG A 405 7.26 24.34 11.94
N GLY A 406 7.13 23.78 13.15
CA GLY A 406 5.84 23.58 13.81
C GLY A 406 5.01 22.45 13.23
N THR A 407 5.57 21.58 12.39
CA THR A 407 4.86 20.41 11.84
C THR A 407 4.81 19.32 12.89
N GLY A 408 3.67 18.65 13.04
CA GLY A 408 3.55 17.52 13.95
C GLY A 408 4.38 16.30 13.50
N ILE A 409 5.10 15.69 14.43
CA ILE A 409 5.80 14.41 14.25
C ILE A 409 4.99 13.34 14.99
N TYR A 410 4.60 12.31 14.26
CA TYR A 410 3.81 11.20 14.79
C TYR A 410 4.55 9.89 14.61
N LEU A 411 4.68 9.15 15.70
CA LEU A 411 5.23 7.81 15.82
C LEU A 411 4.11 6.80 15.58
N ARG A 412 4.36 5.80 14.74
CA ARG A 412 3.46 4.67 14.53
C ARG A 412 4.06 3.44 15.18
N ASN A 413 3.31 2.86 16.11
CA ASN A 413 3.64 1.59 16.74
C ASN A 413 3.45 0.45 15.71
N PRO A 414 4.43 -0.44 15.55
CA PRO A 414 4.26 -1.63 14.70
C PRO A 414 3.22 -2.62 15.26
N ALA A 415 2.99 -2.64 16.57
CA ALA A 415 1.92 -3.43 17.18
C ALA A 415 0.55 -2.85 16.80
N GLY A 416 -0.38 -3.69 16.36
CA GLY A 416 -1.71 -3.26 15.94
C GLY A 416 -1.82 -2.70 14.52
N LYS A 417 -0.75 -2.77 13.71
CA LYS A 417 -0.77 -2.36 12.30
C LYS A 417 -1.91 -3.02 11.49
N ILE A 418 -2.28 -4.24 11.85
CA ILE A 418 -3.41 -4.96 11.27
C ILE A 418 -4.73 -4.22 11.57
N GLY A 419 -4.95 -3.82 12.83
CA GLY A 419 -6.13 -3.04 13.22
C GLY A 419 -6.31 -1.77 12.39
N GLU A 420 -5.23 -1.02 12.16
CA GLU A 420 -5.24 0.16 11.29
C GLU A 420 -5.58 -0.20 9.82
N GLU A 421 -5.03 -1.31 9.29
CA GLU A 421 -5.37 -1.76 7.94
C GLU A 421 -6.83 -2.18 7.82
N PHE A 422 -7.38 -2.85 8.82
CA PHE A 422 -8.79 -3.25 8.85
C PHE A 422 -9.74 -2.05 9.01
N GLN A 423 -9.37 -1.07 9.83
CA GLN A 423 -10.08 0.21 9.90
C GLN A 423 -10.06 0.92 8.53
N GLY A 424 -9.04 0.70 7.70
CA GLY A 424 -8.99 1.21 6.33
C GLY A 424 -9.85 0.42 5.35
N TYR A 425 -9.81 -0.92 5.40
CA TYR A 425 -10.48 -1.80 4.44
C TYR A 425 -12.00 -1.73 4.48
N LEU A 426 -12.59 -1.48 5.66
CA LEU A 426 -14.05 -1.36 5.80
C LEU A 426 -14.63 -0.12 5.09
N PRO A 427 -14.15 1.11 5.37
CA PRO A 427 -14.69 2.32 4.74
C PRO A 427 -14.09 2.61 3.35
N ARG A 428 -12.86 2.14 3.06
CA ARG A 428 -12.10 2.53 1.86
C ARG A 428 -11.33 1.35 1.24
N PRO A 429 -12.01 0.25 0.84
CA PRO A 429 -11.34 -0.95 0.35
C PRO A 429 -10.51 -0.70 -0.92
N LEU A 430 -10.99 0.14 -1.84
CA LEU A 430 -10.29 0.45 -3.09
C LEU A 430 -9.01 1.27 -2.85
N ASP A 431 -9.08 2.27 -1.96
CA ASP A 431 -7.90 3.07 -1.59
C ASP A 431 -6.84 2.19 -0.92
N MET A 432 -7.28 1.27 -0.05
CA MET A 432 -6.39 0.29 0.58
C MET A 432 -5.75 -0.64 -0.44
N LEU A 433 -6.52 -1.16 -1.40
CA LEU A 433 -5.96 -1.97 -2.48
C LEU A 433 -4.95 -1.19 -3.31
N LYS A 434 -5.25 0.06 -3.68
CA LYS A 434 -4.33 0.95 -4.41
C LYS A 434 -3.04 1.20 -3.62
N ALA A 435 -3.14 1.44 -2.32
CA ALA A 435 -1.98 1.63 -1.44
C ALA A 435 -1.11 0.37 -1.28
N LYS A 436 -1.66 -0.81 -1.62
CA LYS A 436 -1.02 -2.12 -1.52
C LYS A 436 -0.63 -2.72 -2.87
N LEU A 437 -0.81 -1.97 -3.96
CA LEU A 437 -0.30 -2.35 -5.27
C LEU A 437 1.23 -2.42 -5.24
N SER A 438 1.79 -3.28 -6.11
CA SER A 438 3.22 -3.50 -6.19
C SER A 438 3.97 -2.21 -6.54
N THR A 439 5.27 -2.20 -6.25
CA THR A 439 6.16 -1.08 -6.60
C THR A 439 6.20 -0.81 -8.10
N ILE A 440 5.66 -1.72 -8.92
CA ILE A 440 5.49 -1.54 -10.37
C ILE A 440 4.05 -1.10 -10.66
N ALA A 441 3.05 -1.84 -10.17
CA ALA A 441 1.65 -1.57 -10.49
C ALA A 441 1.16 -0.21 -9.97
N ARG A 442 1.61 0.20 -8.79
CA ARG A 442 1.24 1.48 -8.19
C ARG A 442 1.73 2.69 -9.00
N PRO A 443 3.04 2.87 -9.28
CA PRO A 443 3.49 3.98 -10.10
C PRO A 443 2.96 3.91 -11.53
N SER A 444 2.72 2.72 -12.10
CA SER A 444 2.02 2.61 -13.39
C SER A 444 0.63 3.26 -13.32
N LEU A 445 -0.17 2.92 -12.30
CA LEU A 445 -1.50 3.50 -12.13
C LEU A 445 -1.44 5.01 -11.86
N GLU A 446 -0.49 5.48 -11.04
CA GLU A 446 -0.32 6.91 -10.73
C GLU A 446 0.15 7.71 -11.95
N VAL A 447 0.98 7.13 -12.83
CA VAL A 447 1.39 7.73 -14.11
C VAL A 447 0.22 7.75 -15.09
N LEU A 448 -0.52 6.65 -15.22
CA LEU A 448 -1.70 6.58 -16.09
C LEU A 448 -2.80 7.56 -15.67
N SER A 449 -3.05 7.68 -14.37
CA SER A 449 -4.00 8.68 -13.85
C SER A 449 -3.42 10.08 -13.78
N ASN A 450 -2.12 10.25 -14.07
CA ASN A 450 -1.31 11.43 -13.80
C ASN A 450 -1.62 12.05 -12.43
N ASP A 451 -1.66 11.22 -11.39
CA ASP A 451 -1.99 11.62 -10.02
C ASP A 451 -1.16 10.79 -9.02
N HIS A 452 -0.17 11.43 -8.42
CA HIS A 452 0.63 10.93 -7.29
C HIS A 452 -0.19 10.87 -5.98
N GLY A 453 -1.47 11.19 -6.04
CA GLY A 453 -2.36 11.35 -4.90
C GLY A 453 -2.50 12.82 -4.51
N PHE A 454 -3.67 13.14 -3.96
CA PHE A 454 -4.06 14.52 -3.63
C PHE A 454 -4.00 15.48 -4.83
N ARG A 455 -4.31 14.99 -6.04
CA ARG A 455 -4.30 15.77 -7.30
C ARG A 455 -2.94 16.38 -7.62
N ARG A 456 -1.86 15.73 -7.19
CA ARG A 456 -0.50 16.15 -7.53
C ARG A 456 -0.11 15.42 -8.81
N PRO A 457 0.04 16.12 -9.95
CA PRO A 457 0.39 15.45 -11.19
C PRO A 457 1.80 14.87 -11.11
N VAL A 458 1.99 13.67 -11.68
CA VAL A 458 3.32 13.04 -11.81
C VAL A 458 4.15 13.78 -12.86
N TYR A 459 3.50 14.25 -13.91
CA TYR A 459 4.09 15.07 -14.96
C TYR A 459 3.11 16.15 -15.44
N ASN A 460 3.64 17.23 -16.05
CA ASN A 460 2.78 18.22 -16.68
C ASN A 460 2.26 17.66 -18.02
N ALA A 461 0.99 17.28 -18.08
CA ALA A 461 0.36 16.76 -19.31
C ALA A 461 0.09 17.86 -20.34
N GLU A 462 0.09 19.13 -19.92
CA GLU A 462 -0.23 20.30 -20.76
C GLU A 462 1.02 20.86 -21.47
N ASP A 463 2.23 20.49 -21.03
CA ASP A 463 3.48 20.89 -21.69
C ASP A 463 3.83 19.93 -22.84
N THR A 464 3.22 20.19 -24.01
CA THR A 464 3.42 19.40 -25.24
C THR A 464 4.69 19.76 -26.00
N THR A 465 5.58 20.59 -25.44
CA THR A 465 6.87 20.89 -26.08
C THR A 465 7.80 19.68 -26.01
N PRO A 466 8.76 19.50 -26.94
CA PRO A 466 9.75 18.41 -26.85
C PRO A 466 10.52 18.41 -25.52
N ALA A 467 10.85 19.60 -24.99
CA ALA A 467 11.47 19.76 -23.68
C ALA A 467 10.52 19.34 -22.54
N GLY A 468 9.24 19.71 -22.63
CA GLY A 468 8.18 19.26 -21.73
C GLY A 468 8.02 17.75 -21.71
N MET A 469 8.01 17.12 -22.89
CA MET A 469 7.92 15.67 -23.05
C MET A 469 9.13 14.94 -22.44
N ALA A 470 10.34 15.48 -22.59
CA ALA A 470 11.56 14.96 -21.98
C ALA A 470 11.54 15.10 -20.45
N ARG A 471 11.06 16.24 -19.92
CA ARG A 471 10.84 16.43 -18.47
C ARG A 471 9.80 15.48 -17.93
N ALA A 472 8.67 15.30 -18.62
CA ALA A 472 7.62 14.35 -18.24
C ALA A 472 8.18 12.92 -18.17
N ALA A 473 8.97 12.51 -19.18
CA ALA A 473 9.68 11.24 -19.19
C ALA A 473 10.64 11.08 -18.00
N GLY A 474 11.46 12.09 -17.73
CA GLY A 474 12.35 12.10 -16.57
C GLY A 474 11.60 12.00 -15.25
N ASN A 475 10.47 12.69 -15.11
CA ASN A 475 9.61 12.63 -13.92
C ASN A 475 8.98 11.25 -13.75
N ILE A 476 8.50 10.62 -14.82
CA ILE A 476 7.96 9.26 -14.79
C ILE A 476 9.04 8.27 -14.34
N VAL A 477 10.24 8.31 -14.94
CA VAL A 477 11.35 7.43 -14.55
C VAL A 477 11.75 7.67 -13.10
N THR A 478 11.87 8.94 -12.68
CA THR A 478 12.17 9.31 -11.29
C THR A 478 11.10 8.78 -10.33
N HIS A 479 9.82 8.88 -10.70
CA HIS A 479 8.70 8.39 -9.91
C HIS A 479 8.76 6.87 -9.73
N PHE A 480 9.01 6.13 -10.80
CA PHE A 480 9.23 4.69 -10.73
C PHE A 480 10.43 4.34 -9.86
N MET A 481 11.55 5.08 -9.95
CA MET A 481 12.69 4.85 -9.08
C MET A 481 12.36 5.14 -7.61
N GLN A 482 11.71 6.26 -7.31
CA GLN A 482 11.29 6.63 -5.96
C GLN A 482 10.32 5.62 -5.35
N ALA A 483 9.49 4.95 -6.17
CA ALA A 483 8.61 3.88 -5.71
C ALA A 483 9.34 2.57 -5.37
N GLN A 484 10.55 2.35 -5.90
CA GLN A 484 11.32 1.11 -5.73
C GLN A 484 12.40 1.22 -4.64
N PHE A 485 12.87 2.44 -4.37
CA PHE A 485 13.87 2.71 -3.35
C PHE A 485 13.21 3.37 -2.14
N PRO A 486 13.58 3.00 -0.90
CA PRO A 486 13.12 3.69 0.30
C PRO A 486 13.81 5.06 0.38
N THR A 487 13.44 5.99 -0.51
CA THR A 487 14.09 7.30 -0.61
C THR A 487 13.99 8.06 0.71
N GLY A 488 12.90 7.90 1.46
CA GLY A 488 12.77 8.45 2.80
C GLY A 488 13.87 7.99 3.77
N THR A 489 14.29 6.72 3.71
CA THR A 489 15.39 6.18 4.53
C THR A 489 16.74 6.72 4.08
N PHE A 490 17.00 6.77 2.78
CA PHE A 490 18.25 7.31 2.24
C PHE A 490 18.35 8.82 2.42
N GLU A 491 17.26 9.56 2.26
CA GLU A 491 17.16 10.99 2.57
C GLU A 491 17.40 11.22 4.05
N THR A 492 16.80 10.41 4.92
CA THR A 492 17.03 10.46 6.37
C THR A 492 18.49 10.19 6.71
N LEU A 493 19.10 9.15 6.13
CA LEU A 493 20.51 8.83 6.35
C LEU A 493 21.42 9.93 5.81
N ARG A 494 21.13 10.44 4.61
CA ARG A 494 21.84 11.58 4.03
C ARG A 494 21.72 12.77 4.96
N ASP A 495 20.51 13.16 5.36
CA ASP A 495 20.27 14.29 6.26
C ASP A 495 21.05 14.15 7.56
N VAL A 496 21.11 12.95 8.17
CA VAL A 496 21.96 12.69 9.35
C VAL A 496 23.45 12.88 9.04
N LEU A 497 23.94 12.39 7.90
CA LEU A 497 25.37 12.44 7.53
C LEU A 497 25.81 13.83 7.07
N THR A 498 24.98 14.56 6.34
CA THR A 498 25.27 15.89 5.78
C THR A 498 24.91 17.02 6.73
N GLY A 499 24.20 16.73 7.83
CA GLY A 499 23.69 17.75 8.72
C GLY A 499 22.51 18.55 8.12
N SER A 500 21.96 18.15 6.97
CA SER A 500 20.83 18.85 6.35
C SER A 500 19.50 18.52 7.03
N GLY A 501 18.57 19.47 7.02
CA GLY A 501 17.24 19.29 7.60
C GLY A 501 17.23 19.28 9.13
N ASP A 502 16.10 18.83 9.70
CA ASP A 502 15.95 18.71 11.15
C ASP A 502 16.65 17.43 11.63
N GLN A 503 17.84 17.59 12.20
CA GLN A 503 18.68 16.49 12.69
C GLN A 503 17.98 15.62 13.73
N ARG A 504 17.09 16.20 14.54
CA ARG A 504 16.34 15.46 15.54
C ARG A 504 15.33 14.54 14.86
N VAL A 505 14.58 15.06 13.89
CA VAL A 505 13.63 14.25 13.09
C VAL A 505 14.36 13.15 12.33
N ALA A 506 15.50 13.47 11.71
CA ALA A 506 16.24 12.51 10.91
C ALA A 506 16.80 11.37 11.78
N ARG A 507 17.40 11.68 12.94
CA ARG A 507 17.86 10.66 13.90
C ARG A 507 16.71 9.83 14.46
N LEU A 508 15.55 10.43 14.71
CA LEU A 508 14.35 9.71 15.15
C LEU A 508 13.84 8.74 14.09
N LYS A 509 13.72 9.19 12.83
CA LYS A 509 13.34 8.32 11.71
C LYS A 509 14.28 7.11 11.60
N LEU A 510 15.60 7.36 11.66
CA LEU A 510 16.61 6.30 11.62
C LEU A 510 16.50 5.34 12.82
N ALA A 511 16.35 5.87 14.03
CA ALA A 511 16.14 5.06 15.23
C ALA A 511 14.83 4.25 15.15
N GLY A 512 13.78 4.83 14.58
CA GLY A 512 12.51 4.15 14.30
C GLY A 512 12.70 2.96 13.38
N GLU A 513 13.40 3.15 12.27
CA GLU A 513 13.68 2.07 11.32
C GLU A 513 14.43 0.90 11.96
N LEU A 514 15.33 1.19 12.91
CA LEU A 514 16.03 0.17 13.70
C LEU A 514 15.16 -0.47 14.78
N THR A 515 14.21 0.26 15.37
CA THR A 515 13.40 -0.20 16.51
C THR A 515 12.04 -0.73 16.12
N GLY A 516 11.66 -0.69 14.84
CA GLY A 516 10.35 -1.14 14.37
C GLY A 516 9.31 -0.03 14.25
N PHE A 517 9.57 1.14 14.81
CA PHE A 517 8.67 2.28 14.76
C PHE A 517 8.81 3.08 13.46
N THR A 518 7.70 3.61 12.94
CA THR A 518 7.77 4.49 11.78
C THR A 518 7.31 5.89 12.15
N PHE A 519 8.02 6.91 11.66
CA PHE A 519 7.68 8.30 11.92
C PHE A 519 7.01 8.90 10.68
N SER A 520 6.00 9.72 10.92
CA SER A 520 5.32 10.46 9.87
C SER A 520 5.16 11.90 10.27
N GLN A 521 5.27 12.79 9.29
CA GLN A 521 4.99 14.19 9.47
C GLN A 521 3.51 14.47 9.25
N GLY A 522 3.04 15.51 9.92
CA GLY A 522 1.69 16.01 9.80
C GLY A 522 1.52 17.19 8.88
N ALA A 523 0.45 17.95 9.08
CA ALA A 523 0.20 19.14 8.29
C ALA A 523 1.26 20.21 8.56
N PRO A 524 1.81 20.87 7.51
CA PRO A 524 2.67 22.03 7.69
C PRO A 524 1.96 23.12 8.50
N GLY A 525 2.62 23.67 9.53
CA GLY A 525 2.01 24.61 10.48
C GLY A 525 1.26 23.94 11.65
N GLY A 526 1.33 22.62 11.76
CA GLY A 526 0.97 21.87 12.97
C GLY A 526 -0.47 21.36 13.03
N PRO A 527 -0.83 20.70 14.14
CA PRO A 527 -2.11 19.96 14.25
C PRO A 527 -3.35 20.84 14.03
N LYS A 528 -3.32 22.11 14.50
CA LYS A 528 -4.41 23.07 14.30
C LYS A 528 -4.65 23.36 12.81
N ARG A 529 -3.57 23.56 12.04
CA ARG A 529 -3.66 23.75 10.59
C ARG A 529 -4.14 22.47 9.90
N GLY A 530 -3.72 21.30 10.39
CA GLY A 530 -4.23 20.01 9.93
C GLY A 530 -5.75 19.87 10.10
N ALA A 531 -6.28 20.23 11.27
CA ALA A 531 -7.71 20.21 11.54
C ALA A 531 -8.49 21.16 10.61
N LEU A 532 -7.96 22.37 10.38
CA LEU A 532 -8.54 23.32 9.43
C LEU A 532 -8.59 22.75 8.00
N LEU A 533 -7.46 22.24 7.50
CA LEU A 533 -7.36 21.66 6.15
C LEU A 533 -8.25 20.42 5.96
N ALA A 534 -8.53 19.67 7.03
CA ALA A 534 -9.44 18.55 7.00
C ALA A 534 -10.90 19.02 6.98
N ALA A 535 -11.25 20.05 7.76
CA ALA A 535 -12.57 20.67 7.73
C ALA A 535 -12.88 21.28 6.35
N GLU A 536 -11.93 22.03 5.78
CA GLU A 536 -12.01 22.57 4.42
C GLU A 536 -12.24 21.44 3.40
N ARG A 537 -11.45 20.36 3.45
CA ARG A 537 -11.62 19.21 2.53
C ARG A 537 -12.98 18.52 2.66
N ARG A 538 -13.50 18.37 3.88
CA ARG A 538 -14.84 17.79 4.09
C ARG A 538 -15.91 18.68 3.48
N HIS A 539 -15.85 19.98 3.76
CA HIS A 539 -16.77 20.96 3.19
C HIS A 539 -16.69 20.99 1.66
N GLU A 540 -15.49 21.02 1.07
CA GLU A 540 -15.31 20.93 -0.38
C GLU A 540 -15.89 19.66 -0.98
N THR A 541 -15.76 18.52 -0.28
CA THR A 541 -16.30 17.23 -0.74
C THR A 541 -17.84 17.24 -0.68
N GLU A 542 -18.41 17.73 0.40
CA GLU A 542 -19.86 17.89 0.56
C GLU A 542 -20.44 18.80 -0.52
N VAL A 543 -19.81 19.97 -0.74
CA VAL A 543 -20.16 20.87 -1.84
C VAL A 543 -20.04 20.15 -3.18
N LYS A 544 -18.92 19.47 -3.46
CA LYS A 544 -18.72 18.76 -4.73
C LYS A 544 -19.79 17.69 -4.99
N LEU A 545 -20.23 16.97 -3.96
CA LEU A 545 -21.25 15.91 -4.06
C LEU A 545 -22.67 16.46 -4.18
N GLY A 546 -23.00 17.56 -3.49
CA GLY A 546 -24.33 18.18 -3.54
C GLY A 546 -24.54 19.14 -4.72
N MET A 547 -23.47 19.70 -5.28
CA MET A 547 -23.58 20.66 -6.40
C MET A 547 -24.26 20.12 -7.67
N PRO A 548 -24.13 18.85 -8.09
CA PRO A 548 -24.88 18.31 -9.23
C PRO A 548 -26.40 18.47 -9.08
N GLU A 549 -26.94 18.24 -7.88
CA GLU A 549 -28.36 18.39 -7.61
C GLU A 549 -28.77 19.87 -7.56
N VAL A 550 -27.97 20.72 -6.93
CA VAL A 550 -28.15 22.18 -6.99
C VAL A 550 -28.18 22.65 -8.45
N ASN A 551 -27.24 22.21 -9.28
CA ASN A 551 -27.18 22.58 -10.70
C ASN A 551 -28.42 22.07 -11.46
N LYS A 552 -28.93 20.88 -11.13
CA LYS A 552 -30.16 20.35 -11.69
C LYS A 552 -31.36 21.25 -11.34
N LEU A 553 -31.54 21.57 -10.06
CA LEU A 553 -32.62 22.47 -9.60
C LEU A 553 -32.56 23.83 -10.29
N LEU A 554 -31.36 24.38 -10.49
CA LEU A 554 -31.19 25.66 -11.17
C LEU A 554 -31.49 25.57 -12.66
N LYS A 555 -31.09 24.48 -13.32
CA LYS A 555 -31.43 24.23 -14.73
C LYS A 555 -32.93 24.06 -14.92
N ASP A 556 -33.59 23.32 -14.04
CA ASP A 556 -35.03 23.10 -14.06
C ASP A 556 -35.78 24.40 -13.80
N ALA A 557 -35.29 25.23 -12.87
CA ALA A 557 -35.84 26.55 -12.61
C ALA A 557 -35.75 27.48 -13.83
N ASP A 558 -34.63 27.45 -14.55
CA ASP A 558 -34.46 28.26 -15.76
C ASP A 558 -35.35 27.76 -16.91
N SER A 559 -35.54 26.45 -17.05
CA SER A 559 -36.51 25.86 -17.99
C SER A 559 -37.94 26.29 -17.65
N ALA A 560 -38.37 26.12 -16.39
CA ALA A 560 -39.69 26.54 -15.93
C ALA A 560 -39.96 28.03 -16.19
N ARG A 561 -38.94 28.87 -15.97
CA ARG A 561 -39.02 30.32 -16.25
C ARG A 561 -39.18 30.61 -17.75
N ARG A 562 -38.51 29.87 -18.65
CA ARG A 562 -38.68 30.01 -20.11
C ARG A 562 -40.08 29.61 -20.56
N ASP A 563 -40.68 28.64 -19.89
CA ASP A 563 -42.05 28.17 -20.15
C ASP A 563 -43.12 29.08 -19.50
N GLY A 564 -42.75 30.19 -18.85
CA GLY A 564 -43.68 31.09 -18.15
C GLY A 564 -44.13 30.62 -16.77
N ARG A 565 -43.64 29.47 -16.28
CA ARG A 565 -43.95 28.87 -14.96
C ARG A 565 -43.14 29.53 -13.84
N THR A 566 -43.47 30.80 -13.54
CA THR A 566 -42.66 31.66 -12.66
C THR A 566 -42.66 31.20 -11.19
N GLU A 567 -43.78 30.70 -10.67
CA GLU A 567 -43.87 30.22 -9.28
C GLU A 567 -42.98 29.00 -9.04
N GLU A 568 -43.07 28.01 -9.91
CA GLU A 568 -42.23 26.80 -9.87
C GLU A 568 -40.74 27.15 -9.98
N ALA A 569 -40.38 28.07 -10.89
CA ALA A 569 -38.99 28.53 -11.01
C ALA A 569 -38.48 29.18 -9.71
N ASN A 570 -39.32 29.96 -9.01
CA ASN A 570 -38.98 30.57 -7.74
C ASN A 570 -38.86 29.54 -6.62
N GLU A 571 -39.70 28.51 -6.62
CA GLU A 571 -39.63 27.41 -5.66
C GLU A 571 -38.34 26.60 -5.84
N LEU A 572 -38.02 26.17 -7.06
CA LEU A 572 -36.79 25.43 -7.38
C LEU A 572 -35.53 26.22 -7.02
N ARG A 573 -35.50 27.53 -7.29
CA ARG A 573 -34.40 28.41 -6.84
C ARG A 573 -34.32 28.52 -5.32
N SER A 574 -35.44 28.51 -4.63
CA SER A 574 -35.49 28.53 -3.17
C SER A 574 -35.01 27.20 -2.57
N GLN A 575 -35.37 26.07 -3.19
CA GLN A 575 -34.83 24.75 -2.84
C GLN A 575 -33.30 24.72 -3.03
N ALA A 576 -32.80 25.17 -4.18
CA ALA A 576 -31.36 25.27 -4.43
C ALA A 576 -30.64 26.15 -3.39
N ARG A 577 -31.23 27.29 -3.00
CA ARG A 577 -30.70 28.15 -1.92
C ARG A 577 -30.66 27.45 -0.56
N ARG A 578 -31.69 26.68 -0.21
CA ARG A 578 -31.71 25.90 1.04
C ARG A 578 -30.60 24.87 1.03
N MET A 579 -30.48 24.07 -0.03
CA MET A 579 -29.39 23.10 -0.17
C MET A 579 -28.00 23.73 -0.06
N MET A 580 -27.75 24.85 -0.75
CA MET A 580 -26.46 25.54 -0.63
C MET A 580 -26.19 26.08 0.78
N ARG A 581 -27.24 26.51 1.50
CA ARG A 581 -27.14 26.96 2.90
C ARG A 581 -26.88 25.78 3.85
N ASP A 582 -27.50 24.64 3.59
CA ASP A 582 -27.31 23.43 4.38
C ASP A 582 -25.87 22.94 4.25
N MET A 583 -25.33 22.96 3.02
CA MET A 583 -23.90 22.73 2.72
C MET A 583 -22.95 23.83 3.23
N LYS A 584 -23.46 24.89 3.88
CA LYS A 584 -22.68 26.03 4.41
C LYS A 584 -21.90 26.85 3.36
N ILE A 585 -22.37 26.89 2.11
CA ILE A 585 -21.75 27.73 1.06
C ILE A 585 -21.92 29.22 1.45
N PRO A 586 -20.88 30.06 1.36
CA PRO A 586 -20.97 31.49 1.69
C PRO A 586 -22.05 32.23 0.89
N PRO A 587 -22.80 33.18 1.48
CA PRO A 587 -23.91 33.87 0.80
C PRO A 587 -23.52 34.53 -0.54
N ASP A 588 -22.32 35.08 -0.64
CA ASP A 588 -21.86 35.72 -1.87
C ASP A 588 -21.56 34.72 -2.98
N GLU A 589 -21.06 33.54 -2.62
CA GLU A 589 -20.90 32.43 -3.55
C GLU A 589 -22.26 31.85 -3.97
N GLN A 590 -23.23 31.74 -3.06
CA GLN A 590 -24.60 31.36 -3.41
C GLN A 590 -25.21 32.33 -4.43
N LYS A 591 -25.10 33.64 -4.17
CA LYS A 591 -25.56 34.70 -5.09
C LYS A 591 -24.85 34.63 -6.43
N TRP A 592 -23.54 34.36 -6.44
CA TRP A 592 -22.78 34.18 -7.67
C TRP A 592 -23.29 32.97 -8.46
N ARG A 593 -23.42 31.79 -7.84
CA ARG A 593 -23.92 30.56 -8.49
C ARG A 593 -25.32 30.72 -9.08
N LEU A 594 -26.24 31.36 -8.35
CA LEU A 594 -27.59 31.66 -8.84
C LEU A 594 -27.59 32.59 -10.05
N ARG A 595 -26.72 33.61 -10.06
CA ARG A 595 -26.57 34.54 -11.18
C ARG A 595 -25.94 33.85 -12.39
N SER A 596 -24.92 33.03 -12.16
CA SER A 596 -24.23 32.27 -13.20
C SER A 596 -25.13 31.22 -13.84
N ALA A 597 -25.98 30.55 -13.06
CA ALA A 597 -26.99 29.64 -13.62
C ALA A 597 -27.99 30.37 -14.51
N ALA A 598 -28.50 31.54 -14.06
CA ALA A 598 -29.42 32.36 -14.83
C ALA A 598 -28.83 32.93 -16.13
N ASN A 599 -27.50 33.02 -16.23
CA ASN A 599 -26.77 33.57 -17.38
C ASN A 599 -25.49 32.76 -17.65
N PRO A 600 -25.60 31.50 -18.11
CA PRO A 600 -24.44 30.61 -18.24
C PRO A 600 -23.47 31.06 -19.35
N GLY A 601 -23.91 31.93 -20.28
CA GLY A 601 -23.10 32.46 -21.37
C GLY A 601 -22.26 33.70 -21.03
N LYS A 602 -22.54 34.42 -19.93
CA LYS A 602 -21.78 35.63 -19.59
C LYS A 602 -20.59 35.29 -18.69
N VAL A 603 -19.43 35.10 -19.31
CA VAL A 603 -18.15 35.12 -18.60
C VAL A 603 -17.89 36.54 -18.09
N SER A 604 -17.75 36.72 -16.78
CA SER A 604 -17.48 38.03 -16.19
C SER A 604 -16.18 38.63 -16.76
N PRO A 605 -16.10 39.95 -17.00
CA PRO A 605 -14.89 40.61 -17.49
C PRO A 605 -13.64 40.30 -16.65
N GLU A 606 -13.80 40.16 -15.34
CA GLU A 606 -12.73 39.79 -14.41
C GLU A 606 -12.18 38.39 -14.68
N ARG A 607 -13.04 37.39 -14.86
CA ARG A 607 -12.60 36.03 -15.28
C ARG A 607 -11.99 36.01 -16.67
N VAL A 608 -12.45 36.85 -17.60
CA VAL A 608 -11.80 36.98 -18.92
C VAL A 608 -10.40 37.57 -18.76
N LYS A 609 -10.25 38.56 -17.88
CA LYS A 609 -8.94 39.16 -17.56
C LYS A 609 -8.02 38.15 -16.88
N GLU A 610 -8.51 37.43 -15.88
CA GLU A 610 -7.78 36.36 -15.17
C GLU A 610 -7.36 35.25 -16.13
N PHE A 611 -8.29 34.73 -16.94
CA PHE A 611 -8.00 33.78 -18.00
C PHE A 611 -6.90 34.31 -18.93
N ARG A 612 -6.99 35.55 -19.41
CA ARG A 612 -5.95 36.15 -20.27
C ARG A 612 -4.61 36.34 -19.57
N GLN A 613 -4.56 36.41 -18.24
CA GLN A 613 -3.30 36.50 -17.51
C GLN A 613 -2.59 35.15 -17.42
N ILE A 614 -3.35 34.06 -17.28
CA ILE A 614 -2.82 32.71 -17.07
C ILE A 614 -2.73 31.87 -18.35
N ALA A 615 -3.57 32.16 -19.35
CA ALA A 615 -3.70 31.36 -20.57
C ALA A 615 -2.52 31.57 -21.53
N THR A 616 -2.16 30.51 -22.25
CA THR A 616 -1.15 30.54 -23.32
C THR A 616 -1.63 31.39 -24.51
N PRO A 617 -0.73 31.84 -25.40
CA PRO A 617 -1.13 32.56 -26.62
C PRO A 617 -2.17 31.80 -27.45
N GLU A 618 -2.01 30.49 -27.61
CA GLU A 618 -2.92 29.62 -28.37
C GLU A 618 -4.30 29.52 -27.70
N GLU A 619 -4.33 29.42 -26.37
CA GLU A 619 -5.57 29.40 -25.59
C GLU A 619 -6.32 30.73 -25.68
N ARG A 620 -5.60 31.86 -25.65
CA ARG A 620 -6.17 33.20 -25.86
C ARG A 620 -6.79 33.33 -27.24
N GLU A 621 -6.07 32.88 -28.28
CA GLU A 621 -6.56 32.92 -29.65
C GLU A 621 -7.82 32.04 -29.81
N ARG A 622 -7.79 30.82 -29.25
CA ARG A 622 -8.95 29.92 -29.23
C ARG A 622 -10.14 30.55 -28.50
N PHE A 623 -9.92 31.15 -27.34
CA PHE A 623 -10.96 31.84 -26.57
C PHE A 623 -11.58 33.00 -27.36
N ASP A 624 -10.75 33.82 -28.01
CA ASP A 624 -11.20 34.95 -28.82
C ASP A 624 -11.96 34.48 -30.08
N ARG A 625 -11.57 33.35 -30.70
CA ARG A 625 -12.34 32.72 -31.78
C ARG A 625 -13.70 32.25 -31.31
N LEU A 626 -13.77 31.54 -30.18
CA LEU A 626 -15.04 31.05 -29.62
C LEU A 626 -15.98 32.20 -29.23
N ARG A 627 -15.43 33.32 -28.75
CA ARG A 627 -16.20 34.52 -28.41
C ARG A 627 -16.83 35.18 -29.63
N LYS A 628 -16.26 35.03 -30.83
CA LYS A 628 -16.84 35.53 -32.08
C LYS A 628 -17.99 34.67 -32.61
N VAL A 629 -18.09 33.41 -32.15
CA VAL A 629 -19.09 32.44 -32.62
C VAL A 629 -20.36 32.45 -31.75
N GLN A 630 -20.27 32.92 -30.51
CA GLN A 630 -21.43 33.11 -29.63
C GLN A 630 -21.95 34.55 -29.75
N PRO A 631 -23.10 34.80 -30.41
CA PRO A 631 -23.71 36.13 -30.50
C PRO A 631 -24.21 36.66 -29.15
#